data_AF-A0AAU9Y2W8-F1
#
_entry.id   AF-A0AAU9Y2W8-F1
#
_cell.length_a   1.000
_cell.length_b   1.000
_cell.length_c   1.000
_cell.angle_alpha   90.00
_cell.angle_beta   90.00
_cell.angle_gamma   90.00
#
_symmetry.space_group_name_H-M   'P 1'
#
loop_
_entity.id
_entity.type
_entity.pdbx_description
1 polymer ?
#
loop_
_entity_poly.entity_id
_entity_poly.type
_entity_poly.pdbx_seq_one_letter_code
_entity_poly.pdbx_strand_id
1 'polypeptide(L)'
;MSVTKITKILEKGRPGKVRIMATAISPFASTKETTNYARLCRLLVDVGSQVLRSTFDKIHPPATLHTVLGRTSVHYATLQSLYKGRKKVLNPTQWGKLYPTHKAVSSKDFDITLLTVLLRNICSLRTPTKGWNELPLATDIRTEDDIARVKYYRNTVYGHAPQASVDDSSFSAYWQEIREALVRLGGAHFRAKIDNLEHDCMDPVIEEHYRELMKQWKKDDDSIKDKLEEIEDMLENMRSIMDRREIDMKEVKEKLTSLTASVEKSTQEGSVKKMIGEMAKMDSELKEVKEKLCTLTVSVEESKDEGIFDPTELINGIRQLYKTREGWLSPFPWCEEFQFFLGNIFTRLKVVRRKKTRGEISNVFVDMSSILDPYEECSAPRTVLIEGEPGMGKTTYCKKYAYDWATKQQEPQGCGSTAFKVVLLLKCRDIHSDVWEAIDDQLLPRDIDEEVKQQFFHFIRANQSSILLILDGLDELPSSKLSMFSELIEGRVLPKCHIVATARHEAGKEVRKCCDVLLQIEGFTEEHVKGFVTKYF
;
A
#
# COMPACT_ATOMS: atom_id res chain seq x y z
N MET A 1 -31.45 -10.98 43.35
CA MET A 1 -31.92 -12.00 44.33
C MET A 1 -32.17 -13.27 43.53
N SER A 2 -31.22 -14.21 43.46
CA SER A 2 -31.19 -15.46 44.25
C SER A 2 -32.59 -16.07 44.40
N VAL A 3 -32.84 -17.37 44.11
CA VAL A 3 -32.39 -18.48 44.95
C VAL A 3 -32.43 -19.83 44.17
N THR A 4 -31.31 -20.54 44.28
CA THR A 4 -31.02 -21.99 44.28
C THR A 4 -32.17 -22.97 44.51
N LYS A 5 -32.19 -24.09 43.76
CA LYS A 5 -32.61 -25.41 44.27
C LYS A 5 -32.01 -26.55 43.43
N ILE A 6 -30.98 -27.19 43.97
CA ILE A 6 -30.55 -28.53 43.58
C ILE A 6 -30.50 -29.36 44.86
N THR A 7 -31.25 -30.46 44.90
CA THR A 7 -31.08 -31.51 45.91
C THR A 7 -31.40 -32.88 45.32
N LYS A 8 -30.41 -33.79 45.43
CA LYS A 8 -30.45 -35.27 45.51
C LYS A 8 -30.90 -36.00 44.23
N ILE A 9 -30.27 -37.11 43.85
CA ILE A 9 -30.28 -38.39 44.57
C ILE A 9 -29.01 -39.24 44.24
N LEU A 10 -28.53 -39.95 45.25
CA LEU A 10 -27.52 -41.02 45.23
C LEU A 10 -28.17 -42.37 44.89
N GLU A 11 -27.52 -43.22 44.10
CA GLU A 11 -27.69 -44.68 44.19
C GLU A 11 -26.38 -45.43 43.89
N LYS A 12 -26.12 -46.48 44.69
CA LYS A 12 -24.91 -47.32 44.74
C LYS A 12 -25.07 -48.57 43.85
N GLY A 13 -23.98 -49.10 43.27
CA GLY A 13 -23.99 -50.48 42.74
C GLY A 13 -22.71 -51.03 42.08
N ARG A 14 -21.93 -51.81 42.86
CA ARG A 14 -21.05 -52.98 42.55
C ARG A 14 -19.73 -52.85 41.71
N PRO A 15 -18.76 -53.77 41.95
CA PRO A 15 -17.36 -53.64 41.52
C PRO A 15 -17.10 -54.41 40.22
N GLY A 16 -16.44 -53.78 39.26
CA GLY A 16 -16.03 -54.43 38.03
C GLY A 16 -14.89 -53.68 37.34
N LYS A 17 -13.77 -54.39 37.16
CA LYS A 17 -12.63 -54.06 36.28
C LYS A 17 -12.10 -52.62 36.40
N VAL A 18 -10.94 -52.47 37.05
CA VAL A 18 -10.04 -51.35 36.78
C VAL A 18 -9.57 -51.48 35.34
N ARG A 19 -10.34 -50.91 34.42
CA ARG A 19 -9.87 -50.58 33.09
C ARG A 19 -8.97 -49.36 33.31
N ILE A 20 -7.66 -49.56 33.23
CA ILE A 20 -6.71 -48.46 33.16
C ILE A 20 -7.15 -47.63 31.95
N MET A 21 -7.81 -46.50 32.21
CA MET A 21 -8.02 -45.47 31.20
C MET A 21 -6.62 -44.99 30.86
N ALA A 22 -6.09 -45.42 29.72
CA ALA A 22 -5.00 -44.73 29.08
C ALA A 22 -5.51 -43.30 28.85
N THR A 23 -5.07 -42.38 29.69
CA THR A 23 -5.24 -40.95 29.47
C THR A 23 -4.71 -40.70 28.06
N ALA A 24 -5.58 -40.25 27.16
CA ALA A 24 -5.15 -39.84 25.83
C ALA A 24 -4.03 -38.81 26.02
N ILE A 25 -2.79 -39.19 25.69
CA ILE A 25 -1.66 -38.27 25.70
C ILE A 25 -2.07 -37.14 24.77
N SER A 26 -2.10 -35.91 25.30
CA SER A 26 -2.40 -34.74 24.50
C SER A 26 -1.50 -34.78 23.25
N PRO A 27 -2.03 -34.59 22.04
CA PRO A 27 -1.21 -34.51 20.83
C PRO A 27 -0.18 -33.36 20.87
N PHE A 28 -0.20 -32.55 21.94
CA PHE A 28 0.74 -31.46 22.23
C PHE A 28 1.63 -31.71 23.45
N ALA A 29 1.73 -32.93 23.96
CA ALA A 29 2.64 -33.23 25.07
C ALA A 29 4.10 -32.92 24.67
N SER A 30 4.83 -32.25 25.56
CA SER A 30 6.25 -31.94 25.38
C SER A 30 7.05 -33.23 25.18
N THR A 31 7.79 -33.31 24.08
CA THR A 31 8.71 -34.41 23.79
C THR A 31 10.15 -33.94 23.94
N LYS A 32 11.08 -34.89 23.97
CA LYS A 32 12.51 -34.55 24.00
C LYS A 32 12.90 -33.72 22.76
N GLU A 33 12.33 -34.02 21.59
CA GLU A 33 12.61 -33.26 20.37
C GLU A 33 12.01 -31.84 20.39
N THR A 34 10.83 -31.63 20.99
CA THR A 34 10.27 -30.26 21.16
C THR A 34 11.09 -29.46 22.17
N THR A 35 11.61 -30.13 23.21
CA THR A 35 12.55 -29.57 24.18
C THR A 35 13.87 -29.15 23.51
N ASN A 36 14.46 -30.01 22.68
CA ASN A 36 15.69 -29.72 21.92
C ASN A 36 15.51 -28.53 20.97
N TYR A 37 14.39 -28.50 20.26
CA TYR A 37 14.00 -27.36 19.42
C TYR A 37 13.95 -26.06 20.24
N ALA A 38 13.24 -26.06 21.36
CA ALA A 38 13.10 -24.89 22.22
C ALA A 38 14.46 -24.41 22.77
N ARG A 39 15.38 -25.33 23.10
CA ARG A 39 16.75 -25.01 23.51
C ARG A 39 17.53 -24.29 22.41
N LEU A 40 17.51 -24.80 21.17
CA LEU A 40 18.16 -24.15 20.03
C LEU A 40 17.58 -22.76 19.75
N CYS A 41 16.25 -22.63 19.86
CA CYS A 41 15.57 -21.35 19.73
C CYS A 41 16.06 -20.35 20.78
N ARG A 42 16.13 -20.78 22.05
CA ARG A 42 16.63 -19.95 23.14
C ARG A 42 18.10 -19.56 22.94
N LEU A 43 18.95 -20.50 22.50
CA LEU A 43 20.35 -20.23 22.18
C LEU A 43 20.47 -19.15 21.11
N LEU A 44 19.72 -19.27 20.01
CA LEU A 44 19.76 -18.31 18.90
C LEU A 44 19.13 -16.96 19.27
N VAL A 45 17.94 -16.96 19.88
CA VAL A 45 17.19 -15.73 20.17
C VAL A 45 17.80 -14.97 21.34
N ASP A 46 18.09 -15.62 22.46
CA ASP A 46 18.60 -14.93 23.65
C ASP A 46 20.09 -14.64 23.51
N VAL A 47 20.89 -15.70 23.37
CA VAL A 47 22.35 -15.60 23.36
C VAL A 47 22.83 -15.05 22.03
N GLY A 48 22.29 -15.54 20.91
CA GLY A 48 22.64 -15.07 19.58
C GLY A 48 22.34 -13.58 19.40
N SER A 49 21.18 -13.07 19.83
CA SER A 49 20.91 -11.63 19.79
C SER A 49 21.87 -10.83 20.66
N GLN A 50 22.25 -11.32 21.85
CA GLN A 50 23.22 -10.65 22.71
C GLN A 50 24.61 -10.57 22.06
N VAL A 51 25.08 -11.68 21.50
CA VAL A 51 26.37 -11.76 20.83
C VAL A 51 26.41 -10.87 19.59
N LEU A 52 25.42 -10.98 18.70
CA LEU A 52 25.35 -10.14 17.49
C LEU A 52 25.20 -8.66 17.83
N ARG A 53 24.43 -8.32 18.87
CA ARG A 53 24.32 -6.94 19.37
C ARG A 53 25.64 -6.44 19.90
N SER A 54 26.37 -7.23 20.68
CA SER A 54 27.71 -6.85 21.14
C SER A 54 28.66 -6.61 19.98
N THR A 55 28.64 -7.48 18.95
CA THR A 55 29.43 -7.29 17.73
C THR A 55 29.03 -6.02 16.98
N PHE A 56 27.72 -5.77 16.84
CA PHE A 56 27.21 -4.56 16.21
C PHE A 56 27.61 -3.29 16.98
N ASP A 57 27.43 -3.27 18.31
CA ASP A 57 27.75 -2.13 19.16
C ASP A 57 29.25 -1.83 19.22
N LYS A 58 30.13 -2.83 19.00
CA LYS A 58 31.57 -2.62 18.84
C LYS A 58 31.91 -1.83 17.57
N ILE A 59 31.13 -2.02 16.50
CA ILE A 59 31.33 -1.32 15.22
C ILE A 59 30.61 0.04 15.24
N HIS A 60 29.38 0.05 15.75
CA HIS A 60 28.50 1.22 15.83
C HIS A 60 28.04 1.43 17.28
N PRO A 61 28.82 2.16 18.10
CA PRO A 61 28.49 2.38 19.50
C PRO A 61 27.08 2.99 19.69
N PRO A 62 26.31 2.57 20.72
CA PRO A 62 24.95 3.07 20.96
C PRO A 62 24.84 4.59 21.03
N ALA A 63 25.85 5.27 21.58
CA ALA A 63 25.90 6.73 21.68
C ALA A 63 25.87 7.43 20.31
N THR A 64 26.47 6.84 19.29
CA THR A 64 26.60 7.40 17.94
C THR A 64 25.66 6.74 16.92
N LEU A 65 24.84 5.78 17.36
CA LEU A 65 24.01 4.96 16.48
C LEU A 65 23.05 5.80 15.63
N HIS A 66 22.39 6.79 16.23
CA HIS A 66 21.50 7.71 15.53
C HIS A 66 22.22 8.47 14.40
N THR A 67 23.47 8.88 14.62
CA THR A 67 24.28 9.56 13.62
C THR A 67 24.64 8.63 12.47
N VAL A 68 25.03 7.38 12.76
CA VAL A 68 25.34 6.38 11.73
C VAL A 68 24.13 6.08 10.87
N LEU A 69 22.97 5.83 11.49
CA LEU A 69 21.72 5.54 10.78
C LEU A 69 21.23 6.74 9.96
N GLY A 70 21.48 7.97 10.41
CA GLY A 70 21.14 9.19 9.70
C GLY A 70 22.07 9.58 8.55
N ARG A 71 23.23 8.93 8.38
CA ARG A 71 24.15 9.21 7.25
C ARG A 71 23.44 8.95 5.93
N THR A 72 23.53 9.88 4.98
CA THR A 72 22.81 9.80 3.70
C THR A 72 23.05 8.48 2.94
N SER A 73 24.29 7.99 2.92
CA SER A 73 24.65 6.71 2.30
C SER A 73 24.01 5.51 3.00
N VAL A 74 23.93 5.53 4.33
CA VAL A 74 23.33 4.46 5.12
C VAL A 74 21.80 4.52 5.04
N HIS A 75 21.22 5.69 5.27
CA HIS A 75 19.78 5.91 5.28
C HIS A 75 19.14 5.68 3.90
N TYR A 76 19.52 6.48 2.90
CA TYR A 76 18.83 6.52 1.62
C TYR A 76 19.32 5.44 0.65
N ALA A 77 20.63 5.20 0.56
CA ALA A 77 21.14 4.23 -0.41
C ALA A 77 20.96 2.78 0.05
N THR A 78 21.17 2.49 1.34
CA THR A 78 21.14 1.12 1.87
C THR A 78 19.85 0.79 2.60
N LEU A 79 19.50 1.48 3.68
CA LEU A 79 18.38 1.07 4.53
C LEU A 79 17.03 1.32 3.84
N GLN A 80 16.86 2.46 3.16
CA GLN A 80 15.64 2.75 2.41
C GLN A 80 15.45 1.79 1.23
N SER A 81 16.52 1.34 0.57
CA SER A 81 16.42 0.32 -0.49
C SER A 81 16.11 -1.07 0.09
N LEU A 82 16.60 -1.40 1.30
CA LEU A 82 16.21 -2.62 2.00
C LEU A 82 14.75 -2.60 2.49
N TYR A 83 14.19 -1.41 2.74
CA TYR A 83 12.80 -1.24 3.18
C TYR A 83 11.80 -1.11 2.03
N LYS A 84 12.09 -0.23 1.06
CA LYS A 84 11.19 0.10 -0.08
C LYS A 84 11.59 -0.58 -1.39
N GLY A 85 12.77 -1.18 -1.48
CA GLY A 85 13.24 -1.83 -2.71
C GLY A 85 12.60 -3.19 -2.95
N ARG A 86 12.85 -3.77 -4.14
CA ARG A 86 12.17 -4.98 -4.64
C ARG A 86 12.21 -6.19 -3.69
N LYS A 87 13.27 -6.35 -2.89
CA LYS A 87 13.45 -7.49 -1.97
C LYS A 87 12.83 -7.31 -0.59
N LYS A 88 12.45 -6.07 -0.19
CA LYS A 88 11.81 -5.71 1.09
C LYS A 88 12.31 -6.51 2.31
N VAL A 89 13.63 -6.49 2.48
CA VAL A 89 14.31 -7.27 3.54
C VAL A 89 13.95 -6.76 4.94
N LEU A 90 13.67 -5.46 5.08
CA LEU A 90 13.20 -4.86 6.31
C LEU A 90 11.68 -4.70 6.29
N ASN A 91 11.01 -5.13 7.37
CA ASN A 91 9.57 -4.92 7.54
C ASN A 91 9.25 -3.60 8.27
N PRO A 92 7.97 -3.13 8.27
CA PRO A 92 7.59 -1.88 8.92
C PRO A 92 7.92 -1.82 10.42
N THR A 93 7.81 -2.94 11.13
CA THR A 93 8.16 -3.03 12.56
C THR A 93 9.64 -2.81 12.79
N GLN A 94 10.49 -3.43 11.98
CA GLN A 94 11.96 -3.25 12.01
C GLN A 94 12.34 -1.82 11.60
N TRP A 95 11.66 -1.25 10.62
CA TRP A 95 11.85 0.15 10.23
C TRP A 95 11.53 1.12 11.37
N GLY A 96 10.42 0.92 12.08
CA GLY A 96 10.04 1.71 13.25
C GLY A 96 11.03 1.60 14.41
N LYS A 97 11.73 0.45 14.54
CA LYS A 97 12.84 0.29 15.50
C LYS A 97 14.08 1.10 15.10
N LEU A 98 14.36 1.23 13.80
CA LEU A 98 15.51 2.01 13.28
C LEU A 98 15.26 3.52 13.35
N TYR A 99 14.02 3.95 13.07
CA TYR A 99 13.61 5.37 13.04
C TYR A 99 12.39 5.64 13.93
N PRO A 100 12.56 5.52 15.26
CA PRO A 100 11.50 5.80 16.22
C PRO A 100 11.11 7.28 16.27
N THR A 101 9.80 7.57 16.36
CA THR A 101 9.26 8.93 16.33
C THR A 101 9.41 9.72 17.65
N HIS A 102 9.42 9.02 18.79
CA HIS A 102 9.31 9.64 20.12
C HIS A 102 10.40 9.23 21.11
N LYS A 103 11.38 8.43 20.69
CA LYS A 103 12.51 7.99 21.52
C LYS A 103 13.77 7.89 20.69
N ALA A 104 14.95 7.94 21.33
CA ALA A 104 16.20 7.65 20.64
C ALA A 104 16.25 6.18 20.20
N VAL A 105 16.84 5.93 19.03
CA VAL A 105 17.11 4.57 18.55
C VAL A 105 18.04 3.83 19.51
N SER A 106 17.74 2.56 19.79
CA SER A 106 18.56 1.72 20.65
C SER A 106 18.71 0.33 20.06
N SER A 107 19.95 -0.16 19.97
CA SER A 107 20.25 -1.52 19.52
C SER A 107 19.69 -2.61 20.45
N LYS A 108 19.31 -2.26 21.68
CA LYS A 108 18.62 -3.15 22.63
C LYS A 108 17.29 -3.67 22.09
N ASP A 109 16.60 -2.86 21.27
CA ASP A 109 15.30 -3.21 20.71
C ASP A 109 15.40 -4.08 19.44
N PHE A 110 16.62 -4.32 18.94
CA PHE A 110 16.86 -5.08 17.72
C PHE A 110 16.86 -6.58 17.99
N ASP A 111 16.05 -7.29 17.21
CA ASP A 111 16.01 -8.76 17.16
C ASP A 111 17.18 -9.31 16.32
N ILE A 112 17.44 -10.62 16.46
CA ILE A 112 18.50 -11.34 15.74
C ILE A 112 18.47 -11.12 14.23
N THR A 113 17.28 -11.01 13.64
CA THR A 113 17.09 -10.83 12.20
C THR A 113 17.55 -9.44 11.77
N LEU A 114 17.08 -8.42 12.47
CA LEU A 114 17.48 -7.03 12.22
C LEU A 114 18.99 -6.85 12.44
N LEU A 115 19.54 -7.41 13.52
CA LEU A 115 20.98 -7.36 13.79
C LEU A 115 21.81 -7.97 12.66
N THR A 116 21.40 -9.13 12.15
CA THR A 116 22.06 -9.80 11.01
C THR A 116 22.01 -8.96 9.74
N VAL A 117 20.86 -8.32 9.46
CA VAL A 117 20.71 -7.43 8.31
C VAL A 117 21.61 -6.20 8.43
N LEU A 118 21.68 -5.57 9.60
CA LEU A 118 22.52 -4.39 9.81
C LEU A 118 24.01 -4.73 9.75
N LEU A 119 24.44 -5.83 10.38
CA LEU A 119 25.83 -6.31 10.31
C LEU A 119 26.27 -6.55 8.87
N ARG A 120 25.42 -7.18 8.06
CA ARG A 120 25.70 -7.44 6.65
C ARG A 120 25.81 -6.17 5.81
N ASN A 121 24.95 -5.17 6.04
CA ASN A 121 24.73 -4.09 5.07
C ASN A 121 25.35 -2.74 5.47
N ILE A 122 25.53 -2.46 6.76
CA ILE A 122 25.97 -1.12 7.23
C ILE A 122 27.24 -1.16 8.07
N CYS A 123 27.82 -2.34 8.31
CA CYS A 123 29.05 -2.51 9.08
C CYS A 123 30.29 -2.76 8.22
N SER A 124 30.16 -2.65 6.89
CA SER A 124 31.27 -2.82 5.93
C SER A 124 32.02 -4.15 6.06
N LEU A 125 31.31 -5.21 6.48
CA LEU A 125 31.85 -6.57 6.53
C LEU A 125 32.04 -7.13 5.12
N ARG A 126 33.03 -8.00 4.96
CA ARG A 126 33.23 -8.71 3.69
C ARG A 126 32.12 -9.74 3.49
N THR A 127 31.82 -10.02 2.22
CA THR A 127 30.92 -11.12 1.89
C THR A 127 31.64 -12.44 2.15
N PRO A 128 31.02 -13.39 2.89
CA PRO A 128 31.55 -14.75 3.05
C PRO A 128 31.81 -15.41 1.70
N THR A 129 32.72 -16.38 1.64
CA THR A 129 33.15 -17.04 0.39
C THR A 129 31.98 -17.64 -0.39
N LYS A 130 31.01 -18.25 0.30
CA LYS A 130 29.78 -18.83 -0.29
C LYS A 130 28.59 -17.85 -0.31
N GLY A 131 28.82 -16.60 0.06
CA GLY A 131 27.78 -15.61 0.25
C GLY A 131 26.98 -15.78 1.55
N TRP A 132 26.02 -14.89 1.75
CA TRP A 132 25.27 -14.77 3.01
C TRP A 132 24.12 -15.75 3.20
N ASN A 133 23.83 -16.60 2.20
CA ASN A 133 22.65 -17.47 2.18
C ASN A 133 22.98 -18.97 2.28
N GLU A 134 24.25 -19.33 2.12
CA GLU A 134 24.71 -20.71 2.24
C GLU A 134 25.49 -20.90 3.54
N LEU A 135 25.51 -22.15 4.05
CA LEU A 135 26.32 -22.50 5.22
C LEU A 135 27.82 -22.39 4.86
N PRO A 136 28.59 -21.54 5.56
CA PRO A 136 30.04 -21.45 5.34
C PRO A 136 30.74 -22.76 5.71
N LEU A 137 31.92 -23.01 5.11
CA LEU A 137 32.69 -24.21 5.43
C LEU A 137 33.15 -24.17 6.89
N ALA A 138 33.35 -25.31 7.52
CA ALA A 138 33.82 -25.38 8.91
C ALA A 138 35.18 -24.66 9.13
N THR A 139 35.99 -24.54 8.07
CA THR A 139 37.25 -23.78 8.06
C THR A 139 37.07 -22.26 7.96
N ASP A 140 35.90 -21.80 7.52
CA ASP A 140 35.54 -20.38 7.39
C ASP A 140 35.07 -19.87 8.76
N ILE A 141 36.02 -19.30 9.51
CA ILE A 141 35.86 -18.89 10.92
C ILE A 141 36.02 -17.37 11.13
N ARG A 142 35.89 -16.54 10.07
CA ARG A 142 35.91 -15.09 10.24
C ARG A 142 34.58 -14.60 10.80
N THR A 143 34.56 -13.33 11.23
CA THR A 143 33.37 -12.69 11.79
C THR A 143 32.18 -12.74 10.84
N GLU A 144 32.38 -12.42 9.56
CA GLU A 144 31.33 -12.50 8.53
C GLU A 144 30.80 -13.93 8.33
N ASP A 145 31.67 -14.93 8.40
CA ASP A 145 31.32 -16.34 8.25
C ASP A 145 30.48 -16.82 9.43
N ASP A 146 30.86 -16.45 10.66
CA ASP A 146 30.08 -16.81 11.84
C ASP A 146 28.73 -16.09 11.92
N ILE A 147 28.62 -14.85 11.42
CA ILE A 147 27.33 -14.17 11.28
C ILE A 147 26.45 -14.91 10.26
N ALA A 148 27.02 -15.33 9.12
CA ALA A 148 26.29 -16.11 8.12
C ALA A 148 25.88 -17.49 8.64
N ARG A 149 26.72 -18.14 9.46
CA ARG A 149 26.43 -19.41 10.11
C ARG A 149 25.28 -19.28 11.12
N VAL A 150 25.28 -18.25 11.96
CA VAL A 150 24.16 -17.95 12.89
C VAL A 150 22.86 -17.73 12.10
N LYS A 151 22.93 -16.97 11.00
CA LYS A 151 21.77 -16.75 10.12
C LYS A 151 21.27 -18.07 9.49
N TYR A 152 22.17 -18.92 9.01
CA TYR A 152 21.84 -20.20 8.41
C TYR A 152 21.08 -21.07 9.41
N TYR A 153 21.64 -21.28 10.61
CA TYR A 153 20.98 -22.11 11.62
C TYR A 153 19.69 -21.50 12.16
N ARG A 154 19.58 -20.17 12.24
CA ARG A 154 18.30 -19.49 12.51
C ARG A 154 17.24 -19.89 11.49
N ASN A 155 17.57 -19.87 10.21
CA ASN A 155 16.66 -20.27 9.15
C ASN A 155 16.35 -21.77 9.16
N THR A 156 17.35 -22.62 9.39
CA THR A 156 17.18 -24.08 9.47
C THR A 156 16.33 -24.50 10.67
N VAL A 157 16.58 -23.92 11.85
CA VAL A 157 15.92 -24.31 13.10
C VAL A 157 14.49 -23.80 13.14
N TYR A 158 14.19 -22.57 12.73
CA TYR A 158 12.81 -22.07 12.81
C TYR A 158 12.35 -21.16 11.67
N GLY A 159 13.25 -20.59 10.86
CA GLY A 159 12.83 -19.79 9.70
C GLY A 159 12.14 -20.62 8.60
N HIS A 160 12.51 -21.89 8.41
CA HIS A 160 11.96 -22.77 7.39
C HIS A 160 11.64 -24.18 7.93
N ALA A 161 11.52 -24.32 9.25
CA ALA A 161 11.26 -25.61 9.87
C ALA A 161 9.80 -26.05 9.64
N PRO A 162 9.57 -27.28 9.13
CA PRO A 162 8.21 -27.79 8.92
C PRO A 162 7.47 -27.99 10.25
N GLN A 163 8.22 -28.27 11.32
CA GLN A 163 7.71 -28.64 12.63
C GLN A 163 8.63 -28.15 13.75
N ALA A 164 8.05 -27.89 14.93
CA ALA A 164 8.77 -27.39 16.11
C ALA A 164 9.42 -28.53 16.92
N SER A 165 10.24 -29.36 16.27
CA SER A 165 10.93 -30.50 16.89
C SER A 165 12.25 -30.78 16.19
N VAL A 166 13.30 -31.09 16.96
CA VAL A 166 14.63 -31.45 16.44
C VAL A 166 15.11 -32.73 17.11
N ASP A 167 15.51 -33.73 16.31
CA ASP A 167 16.05 -34.99 16.80
C ASP A 167 17.40 -34.80 17.52
N ASP A 168 17.80 -35.74 18.36
CA ASP A 168 19.02 -35.64 19.18
C ASP A 168 20.30 -35.47 18.34
N SER A 169 20.37 -36.06 17.14
CA SER A 169 21.57 -36.02 16.30
C SER A 169 21.74 -34.65 15.65
N SER A 170 20.66 -34.12 15.07
CA SER A 170 20.59 -32.76 14.53
C SER A 170 20.79 -31.73 15.64
N PHE A 171 20.19 -31.93 16.82
CA PHE A 171 20.36 -31.04 17.97
C PHE A 171 21.82 -30.92 18.36
N SER A 172 22.50 -32.06 18.56
CA SER A 172 23.90 -32.09 18.96
C SER A 172 24.79 -31.40 17.93
N ALA A 173 24.58 -31.66 16.63
CA ALA A 173 25.34 -31.04 15.55
C ALA A 173 25.11 -29.52 15.48
N TYR A 174 23.86 -29.07 15.50
CA TYR A 174 23.51 -27.65 15.41
C TYR A 174 24.01 -26.89 16.64
N TRP A 175 23.83 -27.46 17.82
CA TRP A 175 24.25 -26.85 19.07
C TRP A 175 25.76 -26.57 19.08
N GLN A 176 26.56 -27.55 18.67
CA GLN A 176 28.01 -27.42 18.61
C GLN A 176 28.43 -26.30 17.63
N GLU A 177 27.91 -26.33 16.40
CA GLU A 177 28.24 -25.33 15.38
C GLU A 177 27.81 -23.91 15.78
N ILE A 178 26.62 -23.76 16.35
CA ILE A 178 26.13 -22.47 16.84
C ILE A 178 26.97 -22.01 18.03
N ARG A 179 27.27 -22.88 18.99
CA ARG A 179 28.09 -22.53 20.16
C ARG A 179 29.45 -22.01 19.74
N GLU A 180 30.18 -22.74 18.89
CA GLU A 180 31.52 -22.33 18.48
C GLU A 180 31.49 -20.99 17.74
N ALA A 181 30.50 -20.75 16.87
CA ALA A 181 30.31 -19.46 16.21
C ALA A 181 30.02 -18.32 17.20
N LEU A 182 29.11 -18.54 18.15
CA LEU A 182 28.74 -17.53 19.16
C LEU A 182 29.90 -17.21 20.10
N VAL A 183 30.71 -18.21 20.48
CA VAL A 183 31.90 -18.02 21.32
C VAL A 183 32.99 -17.28 20.56
N ARG A 184 33.20 -17.55 19.26
CA ARG A 184 34.15 -16.77 18.44
C ARG A 184 33.73 -15.31 18.26
N LEU A 185 32.44 -15.06 18.03
CA LEU A 185 31.90 -13.69 17.88
C LEU A 185 31.89 -12.91 19.20
N GLY A 186 31.37 -13.53 20.26
CA GLY A 186 31.12 -12.89 21.54
C GLY A 186 32.31 -12.91 22.49
N GLY A 187 33.18 -13.91 22.36
CA GLY A 187 34.31 -14.18 23.25
C GLY A 187 34.06 -15.36 24.21
N ALA A 188 35.14 -15.84 24.83
CA ALA A 188 35.16 -17.05 25.67
C ALA A 188 34.16 -17.03 26.85
N HIS A 189 33.79 -15.85 27.36
CA HIS A 189 32.86 -15.71 28.48
C HIS A 189 31.43 -16.18 28.16
N PHE A 190 31.05 -16.27 26.88
CA PHE A 190 29.75 -16.85 26.49
C PHE A 190 29.72 -18.37 26.60
N ARG A 191 30.88 -19.06 26.60
CA ARG A 191 30.93 -20.53 26.60
C ARG A 191 30.21 -21.13 27.79
N ALA A 192 30.55 -20.70 29.00
CA ALA A 192 29.90 -21.20 30.23
C ALA A 192 28.38 -20.93 30.24
N LYS A 193 27.94 -19.78 29.72
CA LYS A 193 26.51 -19.44 29.63
C LYS A 193 25.78 -20.36 28.65
N ILE A 194 26.41 -20.70 27.53
CA ILE A 194 25.84 -21.61 26.53
C ILE A 194 25.83 -23.03 27.07
N ASP A 195 26.93 -23.52 27.64
CA ASP A 195 27.01 -24.89 28.16
C ASP A 195 25.98 -25.13 29.28
N ASN A 196 25.72 -24.13 30.13
CA ASN A 196 24.63 -24.21 31.12
C ASN A 196 23.24 -24.30 30.46
N LEU A 197 23.01 -23.55 29.37
CA LEU A 197 21.73 -23.55 28.64
C LEU A 197 21.44 -24.90 27.97
N GLU A 198 22.48 -25.66 27.60
CA GLU A 198 22.34 -26.99 26.99
C GLU A 198 21.66 -27.99 27.94
N HIS A 199 21.92 -27.82 29.24
CA HIS A 199 21.52 -28.75 30.29
C HIS A 199 20.41 -28.20 31.21
N ASP A 200 20.03 -26.93 31.05
CA ASP A 200 18.96 -26.31 31.82
C ASP A 200 17.64 -27.11 31.67
N CYS A 201 16.91 -27.22 32.78
CA CYS A 201 15.59 -27.83 32.82
C CYS A 201 14.60 -26.90 32.09
N MET A 202 13.95 -27.42 31.04
CA MET A 202 12.95 -26.66 30.31
C MET A 202 11.65 -26.70 31.09
N ASP A 203 11.33 -25.59 31.75
CA ASP A 203 10.05 -25.35 32.40
C ASP A 203 8.93 -25.35 31.33
N PRO A 204 7.82 -26.09 31.53
CA PRO A 204 6.66 -26.09 30.61
C PRO A 204 6.14 -24.68 30.25
N VAL A 205 6.26 -23.70 31.15
CA VAL A 205 5.83 -22.30 30.90
C VAL A 205 6.79 -21.59 29.94
N ILE A 206 8.09 -21.85 30.06
CA ILE A 206 9.11 -21.29 29.17
C ILE A 206 8.99 -21.92 27.77
N GLU A 207 8.71 -23.23 27.70
CA GLU A 207 8.44 -23.93 26.44
C GLU A 207 7.24 -23.31 25.70
N GLU A 208 6.13 -23.06 26.39
CA GLU A 208 4.94 -22.46 25.76
C GLU A 208 5.20 -21.02 25.29
N HIS A 209 5.93 -20.22 26.07
CA HIS A 209 6.30 -18.86 25.67
C HIS A 209 7.08 -18.81 24.34
N TYR A 210 8.09 -19.67 24.18
CA TYR A 210 8.83 -19.76 22.92
C TYR A 210 7.99 -20.32 21.79
N ARG A 211 7.10 -21.28 22.08
CA ARG A 211 6.16 -21.85 21.11
C ARG A 211 5.20 -20.78 20.57
N GLU A 212 4.68 -19.89 21.42
CA GLU A 212 3.82 -18.76 21.02
C GLU A 212 4.57 -17.71 20.20
N LEU A 213 5.77 -17.32 20.63
CA LEU A 213 6.62 -16.38 19.88
C LEU A 213 6.93 -16.91 18.47
N MET A 214 7.12 -18.22 18.35
CA MET A 214 7.36 -18.88 17.07
C MET A 214 6.11 -19.03 16.19
N LYS A 215 4.93 -19.26 16.76
CA LYS A 215 3.67 -19.20 16.00
C LYS A 215 3.49 -17.83 15.34
N GLN A 216 3.84 -16.77 16.06
CA GLN A 216 3.77 -15.42 15.53
C GLN A 216 4.78 -15.22 14.38
N TRP A 217 6.03 -15.61 14.56
CA TRP A 217 7.05 -15.46 13.51
C TRP A 217 6.81 -16.36 12.28
N LYS A 218 6.32 -17.59 12.48
CA LYS A 218 5.93 -18.48 11.38
C LYS A 218 4.73 -17.92 10.61
N LYS A 219 3.72 -17.37 11.29
CA LYS A 219 2.59 -16.70 10.63
C LYS A 219 3.05 -15.51 9.79
N ASP A 220 4.03 -14.76 10.28
CA ASP A 220 4.60 -13.63 9.57
C ASP A 220 5.45 -14.07 8.35
N ASP A 221 6.14 -15.22 8.42
CA ASP A 221 6.96 -15.78 7.33
C ASP A 221 6.14 -16.58 6.30
N ASP A 222 5.17 -17.40 6.72
CA ASP A 222 4.21 -18.11 5.86
C ASP A 222 3.38 -17.10 5.05
N SER A 223 2.95 -15.99 5.65
CA SER A 223 2.28 -14.91 4.91
C SER A 223 3.17 -14.27 3.82
N ILE A 224 4.49 -14.34 3.95
CA ILE A 224 5.45 -13.87 2.94
C ILE A 224 5.68 -14.96 1.89
N LYS A 225 5.77 -16.22 2.31
CA LYS A 225 5.98 -17.38 1.43
C LYS A 225 4.78 -17.63 0.52
N ASP A 226 3.55 -17.58 1.05
CA ASP A 226 2.32 -17.72 0.27
C ASP A 226 2.24 -16.64 -0.82
N LYS A 227 2.63 -15.40 -0.47
CA LYS A 227 2.72 -14.29 -1.44
C LYS A 227 3.82 -14.46 -2.47
N LEU A 228 4.87 -15.25 -2.19
CA LEU A 228 5.97 -15.51 -3.14
C LEU A 228 5.63 -16.67 -4.07
N GLU A 229 5.03 -17.75 -3.56
CA GLU A 229 4.55 -18.87 -4.38
C GLU A 229 3.42 -18.41 -5.34
N GLU A 230 2.49 -17.57 -4.89
CA GLU A 230 1.45 -16.97 -5.77
C GLU A 230 2.05 -16.11 -6.90
N ILE A 231 3.20 -15.46 -6.66
CA ILE A 231 3.90 -14.67 -7.67
C ILE A 231 4.66 -15.57 -8.66
N GLU A 232 5.29 -16.66 -8.19
CA GLU A 232 6.01 -17.61 -9.05
C GLU A 232 5.05 -18.37 -9.99
N ASP A 233 3.90 -18.84 -9.50
CA ASP A 233 2.89 -19.52 -10.31
C ASP A 233 2.28 -18.60 -11.39
N MET A 234 2.11 -17.32 -11.06
CA MET A 234 1.63 -16.31 -11.99
C MET A 234 2.67 -16.01 -13.11
N LEU A 235 3.97 -16.04 -12.79
CA LEU A 235 5.04 -15.86 -13.79
C LEU A 235 5.17 -17.04 -14.75
N GLU A 236 5.02 -18.27 -14.25
CA GLU A 236 5.04 -19.49 -15.09
C GLU A 236 3.86 -19.50 -16.06
N ASN A 237 2.66 -19.15 -15.58
CA ASN A 237 1.47 -19.01 -16.43
C ASN A 237 1.63 -17.91 -17.49
N MET A 238 2.21 -16.77 -17.13
CA MET A 238 2.43 -15.66 -18.06
C MET A 238 3.46 -15.99 -19.14
N ARG A 239 4.50 -16.78 -18.81
CA ARG A 239 5.46 -17.34 -19.78
C ARG A 239 4.74 -18.21 -20.81
N SER A 240 3.85 -19.10 -20.37
CA SER A 240 3.06 -19.96 -21.27
C SER A 240 2.11 -19.18 -22.20
N ILE A 241 1.58 -18.04 -21.73
CA ILE A 241 0.70 -17.17 -22.52
C ILE A 241 1.51 -16.39 -23.56
N MET A 242 2.71 -15.93 -23.21
CA MET A 242 3.62 -15.27 -24.16
C MET A 242 4.06 -16.22 -25.27
N ASP A 243 4.45 -17.45 -24.94
CA ASP A 243 4.86 -18.45 -25.93
C ASP A 243 3.70 -18.76 -26.90
N ARG A 244 2.46 -18.84 -26.40
CA ARG A 244 1.26 -19.05 -27.22
C ARG A 244 0.96 -17.86 -28.13
N ARG A 245 1.09 -16.63 -27.61
CA ARG A 245 0.89 -15.41 -28.42
C ARG A 245 1.97 -15.22 -29.47
N GLU A 246 3.19 -15.67 -29.22
CA GLU A 246 4.28 -15.62 -30.21
C GLU A 246 4.03 -16.58 -31.38
N ILE A 247 3.42 -17.74 -31.12
CA ILE A 247 2.95 -18.68 -32.14
C ILE A 247 1.80 -18.05 -32.95
N ASP A 248 0.77 -17.51 -32.28
CA ASP A 248 -0.37 -16.88 -32.94
C ASP A 248 0.05 -15.68 -33.79
N MET A 249 1.01 -14.87 -33.32
CA MET A 249 1.57 -13.73 -34.06
C MET A 249 2.36 -14.17 -35.29
N LYS A 250 3.07 -15.30 -35.25
CA LYS A 250 3.73 -15.86 -36.43
C LYS A 250 2.70 -16.29 -37.47
N GLU A 251 1.60 -16.91 -37.05
CA GLU A 251 0.52 -17.33 -37.95
C GLU A 251 -0.22 -16.14 -38.58
N VAL A 252 -0.49 -15.09 -37.79
CA VAL A 252 -1.09 -13.84 -38.31
C VAL A 252 -0.16 -13.15 -39.29
N LYS A 253 1.15 -13.14 -39.02
CA LYS A 253 2.15 -12.55 -39.91
C LYS A 253 2.21 -13.27 -41.25
N GLU A 254 2.18 -14.61 -41.25
CA GLU A 254 2.13 -15.41 -42.48
C GLU A 254 0.85 -15.15 -43.28
N LYS A 255 -0.31 -15.12 -42.61
CA LYS A 255 -1.61 -14.78 -43.25
C LYS A 255 -1.60 -13.36 -43.83
N LEU A 256 -1.04 -12.39 -43.12
CA LEU A 256 -0.93 -11.01 -43.57
C LEU A 256 -0.05 -10.91 -44.82
N THR A 257 1.10 -11.59 -44.85
CA THR A 257 1.97 -11.61 -46.03
C THR A 257 1.31 -12.23 -47.26
N SER A 258 0.45 -13.24 -47.08
CA SER A 258 -0.34 -13.84 -48.17
C SER A 258 -1.45 -12.91 -48.70
N LEU A 259 -2.09 -12.16 -47.80
CA LEU A 259 -3.12 -11.16 -48.14
C LEU A 259 -2.53 -9.95 -48.88
N THR A 260 -1.37 -9.44 -48.44
CA THR A 260 -0.70 -8.32 -49.10
C THR A 260 -0.30 -8.67 -50.53
N ALA A 261 0.20 -9.89 -50.76
CA ALA A 261 0.52 -10.40 -52.09
C ALA A 261 -0.72 -10.57 -53.01
N SER A 262 -1.91 -10.77 -52.42
CA SER A 262 -3.17 -10.84 -53.19
C SER A 262 -3.72 -9.46 -53.55
N VAL A 263 -3.54 -8.46 -52.69
CA VAL A 263 -4.01 -7.08 -52.90
C VAL A 263 -3.18 -6.35 -53.98
N GLU A 264 -1.89 -6.64 -54.07
CA GLU A 264 -1.03 -6.10 -55.13
C GLU A 264 -1.41 -6.61 -56.52
N LYS A 265 -2.21 -7.67 -56.60
CA LYS A 265 -2.66 -8.26 -57.87
C LYS A 265 -3.98 -7.68 -58.39
N SER A 266 -4.67 -6.81 -57.64
CA SER A 266 -6.07 -6.43 -57.94
C SER A 266 -6.40 -4.93 -58.09
N THR A 267 -5.43 -4.02 -58.25
CA THR A 267 -5.76 -2.58 -58.44
C THR A 267 -5.20 -2.03 -59.74
N GLN A 268 -6.10 -1.74 -60.68
CA GLN A 268 -5.80 -1.23 -62.02
C GLN A 268 -5.54 0.28 -61.96
N GLU A 269 -4.32 0.68 -62.34
CA GLU A 269 -3.81 2.05 -62.37
C GLU A 269 -4.51 2.89 -63.45
N GLY A 270 -5.10 4.03 -63.07
CA GLY A 270 -5.60 5.00 -64.05
C GLY A 270 -6.29 6.24 -63.48
N SER A 271 -7.12 6.11 -62.43
CA SER A 271 -7.94 7.24 -61.94
C SER A 271 -7.32 8.12 -60.85
N VAL A 272 -6.25 7.68 -60.18
CA VAL A 272 -5.72 8.41 -59.01
C VAL A 272 -4.82 9.59 -59.40
N LYS A 273 -4.17 9.54 -60.59
CA LYS A 273 -3.25 10.61 -61.03
C LYS A 273 -3.95 11.92 -61.42
N LYS A 274 -5.23 11.89 -61.79
CA LYS A 274 -5.96 13.09 -62.25
C LYS A 274 -6.45 13.97 -61.08
N MET A 275 -6.88 13.37 -59.97
CA MET A 275 -7.35 14.11 -58.78
C MET A 275 -6.21 14.79 -58.01
N ILE A 276 -4.99 14.20 -58.02
CA ILE A 276 -3.82 14.78 -57.34
C ILE A 276 -3.35 16.08 -58.03
N GLY A 277 -3.46 16.16 -59.36
CA GLY A 277 -3.07 17.34 -60.12
C GLY A 277 -3.99 18.55 -59.91
N GLU A 278 -5.28 18.32 -59.68
CA GLU A 278 -6.27 19.38 -59.43
C GLU A 278 -6.17 19.90 -57.98
N MET A 279 -5.85 19.03 -57.02
CA MET A 279 -5.67 19.41 -55.60
C MET A 279 -4.40 20.24 -55.37
N ALA A 280 -3.32 19.97 -56.11
CA ALA A 280 -2.08 20.75 -56.04
C ALA A 280 -2.22 22.17 -56.62
N LYS A 281 -3.10 22.36 -57.61
CA LYS A 281 -3.37 23.67 -58.19
C LYS A 281 -4.15 24.56 -57.21
N MET A 282 -5.13 23.99 -56.54
CA MET A 282 -5.96 24.67 -55.53
C MET A 282 -5.13 25.13 -54.32
N ASP A 283 -4.12 24.35 -53.92
CA ASP A 283 -3.23 24.67 -52.79
C ASP A 283 -2.26 25.84 -53.11
N SER A 284 -1.88 25.99 -54.39
CA SER A 284 -1.07 27.12 -54.86
C SER A 284 -1.85 28.44 -54.90
N GLU A 285 -3.11 28.39 -55.31
CA GLU A 285 -4.00 29.56 -55.35
C GLU A 285 -4.40 29.99 -53.92
N LEU A 286 -4.55 29.05 -52.98
CA LEU A 286 -4.84 29.34 -51.57
C LEU A 286 -3.66 29.99 -50.84
N LYS A 287 -2.42 29.66 -51.21
CA LYS A 287 -1.20 30.29 -50.68
C LYS A 287 -1.07 31.74 -51.12
N GLU A 288 -1.39 32.04 -52.38
CA GLU A 288 -1.34 33.41 -52.91
C GLU A 288 -2.41 34.31 -52.26
N VAL A 289 -3.59 33.77 -51.97
CA VAL A 289 -4.65 34.48 -51.22
C VAL A 289 -4.24 34.71 -49.76
N LYS A 290 -3.52 33.77 -49.14
CA LYS A 290 -3.03 33.87 -47.75
C LYS A 290 -1.91 34.90 -47.59
N GLU A 291 -1.04 35.06 -48.59
CA GLU A 291 -0.02 36.12 -48.62
C GLU A 291 -0.62 37.52 -48.82
N LYS A 292 -1.67 37.64 -49.66
CA LYS A 292 -2.42 38.88 -49.84
C LYS A 292 -3.26 39.25 -48.61
N LEU A 293 -3.67 38.28 -47.79
CA LEU A 293 -4.40 38.51 -46.53
C LEU A 293 -3.49 38.98 -45.38
N CYS A 294 -2.22 38.56 -45.37
CA CYS A 294 -1.22 38.99 -44.37
C CYS A 294 -0.76 40.44 -44.58
N THR A 295 -0.85 40.98 -45.80
CA THR A 295 -0.47 42.36 -46.11
C THR A 295 -1.58 43.38 -45.79
N LEU A 296 -2.83 42.94 -45.60
CA LEU A 296 -3.97 43.80 -45.24
C LEU A 296 -4.25 43.87 -43.73
N THR A 297 -3.60 43.04 -42.91
CA THR A 297 -3.88 42.92 -41.45
C THR A 297 -3.02 43.81 -40.56
N VAL A 298 -2.19 44.71 -41.13
CA VAL A 298 -1.38 45.69 -40.37
C VAL A 298 -2.13 47.02 -40.13
N SER A 299 -3.38 47.17 -40.57
CA SER A 299 -4.10 48.47 -40.44
C SER A 299 -5.54 48.34 -39.94
N VAL A 300 -5.78 47.80 -38.73
CA VAL A 300 -6.87 48.23 -37.83
C VAL A 300 -6.47 47.86 -36.40
N GLU A 301 -5.87 48.81 -35.69
CA GLU A 301 -6.09 48.90 -34.24
C GLU A 301 -7.49 49.50 -34.00
N GLU A 302 -8.03 49.19 -32.82
CA GLU A 302 -9.25 49.71 -32.19
C GLU A 302 -10.54 48.87 -32.33
N SER A 303 -10.65 47.86 -31.47
CA SER A 303 -11.72 47.81 -30.46
C SER A 303 -11.41 46.72 -29.43
N LYS A 304 -11.34 47.11 -28.14
CA LYS A 304 -11.19 46.20 -27.02
C LYS A 304 -12.49 45.42 -26.84
N ASP A 305 -12.44 44.11 -27.04
CA ASP A 305 -13.43 43.17 -26.52
C ASP A 305 -12.70 42.23 -25.55
N GLU A 306 -13.16 42.18 -24.30
CA GLU A 306 -12.56 41.39 -23.23
C GLU A 306 -12.71 39.90 -23.56
N GLY A 307 -11.63 39.24 -23.97
CA GLY A 307 -11.62 37.84 -24.37
C GLY A 307 -12.15 36.92 -23.27
N ILE A 308 -13.24 36.20 -23.58
CA ILE A 308 -13.80 35.14 -22.74
C ILE A 308 -12.77 34.01 -22.64
N PHE A 309 -12.26 33.77 -21.44
CA PHE A 309 -11.40 32.62 -21.15
C PHE A 309 -12.19 31.31 -21.29
N ASP A 310 -11.71 30.40 -22.14
CA ASP A 310 -12.27 29.06 -22.29
C ASP A 310 -11.50 28.05 -21.41
N PRO A 311 -12.09 27.53 -20.31
CA PRO A 311 -11.43 26.57 -19.43
C PRO A 311 -11.43 25.14 -19.99
N THR A 312 -12.01 24.90 -21.17
CA THR A 312 -12.29 23.55 -21.69
C THR A 312 -11.05 22.67 -21.79
N GLU A 313 -9.91 23.21 -22.25
CA GLU A 313 -8.67 22.44 -22.35
C GLU A 313 -8.15 21.98 -20.99
N LEU A 314 -8.15 22.86 -19.98
CA LEU A 314 -7.73 22.52 -18.62
C LEU A 314 -8.68 21.52 -17.96
N ILE A 315 -9.99 21.70 -18.14
CA ILE A 315 -11.00 20.76 -17.65
C ILE A 315 -10.80 19.39 -18.29
N ASN A 316 -10.55 19.34 -19.60
CA ASN A 316 -10.24 18.10 -20.31
C ASN A 316 -8.92 17.48 -19.83
N GLY A 317 -7.91 18.29 -19.52
CA GLY A 317 -6.67 17.86 -18.87
C GLY A 317 -6.93 17.17 -17.53
N ILE A 318 -7.73 17.78 -16.65
CA ILE A 318 -8.13 17.20 -15.36
C ILE A 318 -8.93 15.90 -15.56
N ARG A 319 -9.86 15.86 -16.52
CA ARG A 319 -10.59 14.62 -16.87
C ARG A 319 -9.63 13.52 -17.32
N GLN A 320 -8.66 13.83 -18.17
CA GLN A 320 -7.66 12.86 -18.61
C GLN A 320 -6.75 12.40 -17.46
N LEU A 321 -6.38 13.31 -16.55
CA LEU A 321 -5.63 12.98 -15.34
C LEU A 321 -6.40 11.95 -14.48
N TYR A 322 -7.70 12.13 -14.27
CA TYR A 322 -8.50 11.16 -13.53
C TYR A 322 -8.68 9.84 -14.25
N LYS A 323 -8.85 9.83 -15.58
CA LYS A 323 -8.93 8.58 -16.36
C LYS A 323 -7.63 7.78 -16.32
N THR A 324 -6.49 8.45 -16.42
CA THR A 324 -5.17 7.82 -16.55
C THR A 324 -4.53 7.48 -15.20
N ARG A 325 -4.61 8.39 -14.22
CA ARG A 325 -3.95 8.24 -12.91
C ARG A 325 -4.87 7.73 -11.81
N GLU A 326 -6.11 8.21 -11.76
CA GLU A 326 -7.04 7.90 -10.67
C GLU A 326 -8.06 6.80 -11.04
N GLY A 327 -8.04 6.31 -12.29
CA GLY A 327 -8.81 5.17 -12.77
C GLY A 327 -8.25 3.80 -12.40
N TRP A 328 -7.07 3.80 -11.76
CA TRP A 328 -6.37 2.62 -11.30
C TRP A 328 -6.10 2.70 -9.79
N LEU A 329 -6.45 1.64 -9.06
CA LEU A 329 -6.16 1.48 -7.64
C LEU A 329 -5.03 0.49 -7.48
N SER A 330 -3.94 0.92 -6.86
CA SER A 330 -2.98 0.00 -6.26
C SER A 330 -3.38 -0.22 -4.80
N PRO A 331 -3.98 -1.37 -4.45
CA PRO A 331 -4.42 -1.66 -3.08
C PRO A 331 -3.23 -1.83 -2.15
N PHE A 332 -2.11 -2.20 -2.75
CA PHE A 332 -0.87 -2.50 -2.09
C PHE A 332 0.11 -1.39 -2.47
N PRO A 333 0.38 -0.41 -1.59
CA PRO A 333 1.32 0.68 -1.83
C PRO A 333 2.73 0.23 -2.24
N TRP A 334 3.02 -1.07 -2.14
CA TRP A 334 4.30 -1.70 -2.42
C TRP A 334 4.26 -2.60 -3.67
N CYS A 335 3.15 -2.66 -4.39
CA CYS A 335 2.95 -3.41 -5.64
C CYS A 335 2.21 -2.52 -6.65
N GLU A 336 2.92 -1.51 -7.17
CA GLU A 336 2.35 -0.53 -8.11
C GLU A 336 1.97 -1.14 -9.47
N GLU A 337 2.45 -2.36 -9.77
CA GLU A 337 2.09 -3.15 -10.96
C GLU A 337 0.73 -3.86 -10.80
N PHE A 338 0.30 -4.12 -9.57
CA PHE A 338 -1.01 -4.72 -9.28
C PHE A 338 -2.05 -3.61 -9.12
N GLN A 339 -2.65 -3.26 -10.25
CA GLN A 339 -3.61 -2.18 -10.35
C GLN A 339 -5.00 -2.74 -10.69
N PHE A 340 -5.99 -2.37 -9.89
CA PHE A 340 -7.39 -2.60 -10.23
C PHE A 340 -7.96 -1.40 -10.97
N PHE A 341 -8.71 -1.69 -12.02
CA PHE A 341 -9.52 -0.68 -12.66
C PHE A 341 -10.70 -0.27 -11.76
N LEU A 342 -10.79 1.01 -11.41
CA LEU A 342 -11.85 1.54 -10.52
C LEU A 342 -13.26 1.33 -11.05
N GLY A 343 -13.44 1.21 -12.37
CA GLY A 343 -14.76 0.96 -12.97
C GLY A 343 -15.44 -0.30 -12.42
N ASN A 344 -14.65 -1.23 -11.88
CA ASN A 344 -15.11 -2.52 -11.35
C ASN A 344 -15.22 -2.58 -9.82
N ILE A 345 -14.84 -1.51 -9.11
CA ILE A 345 -14.82 -1.46 -7.64
C ILE A 345 -15.95 -0.54 -7.18
N PHE A 346 -16.93 -1.12 -6.47
CA PHE A 346 -18.04 -0.38 -5.90
C PHE A 346 -17.89 -0.31 -4.38
N THR A 347 -17.86 0.90 -3.82
CA THR A 347 -17.92 1.14 -2.37
C THR A 347 -19.32 1.65 -2.03
N ARG A 348 -19.97 1.05 -1.03
CA ARG A 348 -21.29 1.49 -0.55
C ARG A 348 -21.13 2.53 0.56
N LEU A 349 -21.92 3.59 0.49
CA LEU A 349 -22.06 4.55 1.58
C LEU A 349 -23.31 4.26 2.39
N LYS A 350 -23.16 4.40 3.70
CA LYS A 350 -24.26 4.38 4.65
C LYS A 350 -24.45 5.79 5.19
N VAL A 351 -25.67 6.30 5.14
CA VAL A 351 -26.01 7.55 5.80
C VAL A 351 -25.99 7.31 7.29
N VAL A 352 -25.13 8.00 8.01
CA VAL A 352 -25.08 7.91 9.46
C VAL A 352 -25.53 9.23 10.04
N ARG A 353 -26.85 9.30 10.32
CA ARG A 353 -27.49 10.46 10.94
C ARG A 353 -27.15 10.58 12.42
N ARG A 354 -25.94 11.03 12.78
CA ARG A 354 -25.72 11.50 14.14
C ARG A 354 -26.30 12.90 14.29
N LYS A 355 -27.49 13.02 14.90
CA LYS A 355 -27.96 14.32 15.44
C LYS A 355 -26.82 14.92 16.25
N LYS A 356 -26.59 16.24 16.13
CA LYS A 356 -25.51 16.98 16.80
C LYS A 356 -25.45 16.78 18.34
N THR A 357 -26.42 16.07 18.93
CA THR A 357 -26.52 15.78 20.37
C THR A 357 -26.61 14.30 20.77
N ARG A 358 -27.03 13.35 19.91
CA ARG A 358 -27.08 11.90 20.23
C ARG A 358 -26.97 11.07 18.94
N GLY A 359 -25.99 10.16 18.90
CA GLY A 359 -25.67 9.37 17.71
C GLY A 359 -26.64 8.21 17.45
N GLU A 360 -27.73 8.48 16.75
CA GLU A 360 -28.52 7.43 16.09
C GLU A 360 -27.86 7.07 14.74
N ILE A 361 -27.90 5.81 14.35
CA ILE A 361 -27.39 5.34 13.06
C ILE A 361 -28.62 4.99 12.22
N SER A 362 -28.87 5.72 11.14
CA SER A 362 -29.87 5.32 10.14
C SER A 362 -29.31 4.22 9.24
N ASN A 363 -30.11 3.21 8.91
CA ASN A 363 -29.72 2.17 7.93
C ASN A 363 -30.05 2.57 6.48
N VAL A 364 -30.09 3.87 6.18
CA VAL A 364 -30.36 4.37 4.83
C VAL A 364 -29.05 4.37 4.04
N PHE A 365 -29.04 3.71 2.89
CA PHE A 365 -27.91 3.71 1.98
C PHE A 365 -28.03 4.90 1.03
N VAL A 366 -26.90 5.53 0.72
CA VAL A 366 -26.82 6.60 -0.28
C VAL A 366 -25.92 6.15 -1.39
N ASP A 367 -26.38 6.37 -2.62
CA ASP A 367 -25.56 6.17 -3.79
C ASP A 367 -24.55 7.32 -3.95
N MET A 368 -23.42 7.04 -4.59
CA MET A 368 -22.41 8.05 -4.94
C MET A 368 -23.01 9.26 -5.65
N SER A 369 -23.97 9.03 -6.55
CA SER A 369 -24.59 10.09 -7.35
C SER A 369 -25.45 11.06 -6.52
N SER A 370 -25.88 10.63 -5.33
CA SER A 370 -26.84 11.33 -4.48
C SER A 370 -26.26 11.93 -3.21
N ILE A 371 -24.93 11.97 -3.06
CA ILE A 371 -24.31 12.48 -1.82
C ILE A 371 -24.66 13.94 -1.51
N LEU A 372 -24.97 14.74 -2.52
CA LEU A 372 -25.36 16.15 -2.41
C LEU A 372 -26.85 16.39 -2.70
N ASP A 373 -27.64 15.32 -2.82
CA ASP A 373 -29.09 15.46 -2.98
C ASP A 373 -29.74 16.01 -1.68
N PRO A 374 -30.95 16.58 -1.77
CA PRO A 374 -31.68 17.06 -0.60
C PRO A 374 -31.89 15.98 0.46
N TYR A 375 -31.58 16.30 1.72
CA TYR A 375 -31.89 15.48 2.89
C TYR A 375 -32.98 16.15 3.74
N GLU A 376 -33.69 15.37 4.56
CA GLU A 376 -34.80 15.86 5.41
C GLU A 376 -34.45 17.11 6.25
N GLU A 377 -33.20 17.23 6.70
CA GLU A 377 -32.70 18.33 7.55
C GLU A 377 -31.99 19.44 6.73
N CYS A 378 -31.58 19.15 5.50
CA CYS A 378 -30.85 20.06 4.63
C CYS A 378 -31.27 19.86 3.17
N SER A 379 -32.08 20.78 2.65
CA SER A 379 -32.61 20.68 1.28
C SER A 379 -31.57 20.92 0.18
N ALA A 380 -30.41 21.49 0.52
CA ALA A 380 -29.33 21.75 -0.42
C ALA A 380 -27.98 21.74 0.32
N PRO A 381 -27.40 20.56 0.58
CA PRO A 381 -26.14 20.46 1.32
C PRO A 381 -24.99 21.03 0.49
N ARG A 382 -24.26 22.00 1.07
CA ARG A 382 -23.03 22.51 0.49
C ARG A 382 -21.85 21.60 0.85
N THR A 383 -21.84 21.11 2.08
CA THR A 383 -20.70 20.42 2.69
C THR A 383 -21.08 19.04 3.20
N VAL A 384 -20.38 18.02 2.72
CA VAL A 384 -20.57 16.62 3.12
C VAL A 384 -19.27 16.09 3.71
N LEU A 385 -19.33 15.59 4.93
CA LEU A 385 -18.23 14.88 5.58
C LEU A 385 -18.48 13.38 5.51
N ILE A 386 -17.51 12.63 4.99
CA ILE A 386 -17.55 11.16 4.93
C ILE A 386 -16.52 10.61 5.92
N GLU A 387 -16.99 9.95 6.97
CA GLU A 387 -16.14 9.35 7.98
C GLU A 387 -16.02 7.83 7.80
N GLY A 388 -14.93 7.27 8.32
CA GLY A 388 -14.77 5.81 8.41
C GLY A 388 -13.43 5.41 9.01
N GLU A 389 -13.32 4.15 9.40
CA GLU A 389 -12.09 3.57 9.93
C GLU A 389 -10.97 3.52 8.87
N PRO A 390 -9.70 3.40 9.29
CA PRO A 390 -8.58 3.15 8.38
C PRO A 390 -8.84 1.90 7.53
N GLY A 391 -8.51 1.96 6.24
CA GLY A 391 -8.68 0.84 5.31
C GLY A 391 -10.11 0.62 4.78
N MET A 392 -11.11 1.37 5.23
CA MET A 392 -12.50 1.22 4.77
C MET A 392 -12.79 1.75 3.35
N GLY A 393 -11.79 2.27 2.64
CA GLY A 393 -11.93 2.70 1.25
C GLY A 393 -12.34 4.16 1.03
N LYS A 394 -12.10 5.08 1.98
CA LYS A 394 -12.39 6.52 1.83
C LYS A 394 -11.67 7.15 0.63
N THR A 395 -10.37 6.93 0.50
CA THR A 395 -9.59 7.39 -0.67
C THR A 395 -10.08 6.74 -1.97
N THR A 396 -10.40 5.44 -1.92
CA THR A 396 -11.00 4.72 -3.05
C THR A 396 -12.31 5.38 -3.49
N TYR A 397 -13.15 5.80 -2.54
CA TYR A 397 -14.39 6.52 -2.80
C TYR A 397 -14.14 7.85 -3.54
N CYS A 398 -13.23 8.69 -3.04
CA CYS A 398 -12.88 9.97 -3.68
C CYS A 398 -12.39 9.79 -5.11
N LYS A 399 -11.48 8.84 -5.32
CA LYS A 399 -10.96 8.50 -6.65
C LYS A 399 -12.06 7.99 -7.59
N LYS A 400 -12.97 7.16 -7.09
CA LYS A 400 -14.09 6.62 -7.87
C LYS A 400 -15.05 7.71 -8.31
N TYR A 401 -15.38 8.65 -7.43
CA TYR A 401 -16.22 9.79 -7.79
C TYR A 401 -15.57 10.63 -8.91
N ALA A 402 -14.28 10.98 -8.75
CA ALA A 402 -13.54 11.75 -9.74
C ALA A 402 -13.43 11.02 -11.09
N TYR A 403 -13.19 9.71 -11.06
CA TYR A 403 -13.14 8.85 -12.24
C TYR A 403 -14.50 8.77 -12.96
N ASP A 404 -15.60 8.58 -12.22
CA ASP A 404 -16.94 8.51 -12.81
C ASP A 404 -17.36 9.84 -13.42
N TRP A 405 -17.05 10.97 -12.76
CA TRP A 405 -17.24 12.30 -13.35
C TRP A 405 -16.45 12.48 -14.64
N ALA A 406 -15.21 11.99 -14.70
CA ALA A 406 -14.36 12.12 -15.88
C ALA A 406 -14.84 11.25 -17.06
N THR A 407 -15.44 10.08 -16.79
CA THR A 407 -15.83 9.09 -17.79
C THR A 407 -17.26 9.21 -18.32
N LYS A 408 -18.21 9.77 -17.54
CA LYS A 408 -19.63 9.91 -17.90
C LYS A 408 -19.97 10.90 -19.04
N GLN A 409 -19.11 11.08 -20.05
CA GLN A 409 -19.41 11.91 -21.23
C GLN A 409 -20.18 11.18 -22.36
N GLN A 410 -20.59 9.91 -22.20
CA GLN A 410 -21.25 9.15 -23.29
C GLN A 410 -22.66 8.61 -23.02
N GLU A 411 -23.34 8.93 -21.92
CA GLU A 411 -24.76 8.59 -21.77
C GLU A 411 -25.63 9.80 -21.41
N PRO A 412 -26.64 10.15 -22.23
CA PRO A 412 -27.58 11.24 -21.94
C PRO A 412 -28.61 10.93 -20.84
N GLN A 413 -28.50 9.85 -20.07
CA GLN A 413 -29.54 9.47 -19.10
C GLN A 413 -28.93 8.79 -17.86
N GLY A 414 -28.90 9.47 -16.72
CA GLY A 414 -28.42 8.86 -15.47
C GLY A 414 -28.16 9.82 -14.29
N CYS A 415 -29.25 10.42 -13.80
CA CYS A 415 -29.54 11.18 -12.56
C CYS A 415 -28.50 11.42 -11.44
N GLY A 416 -28.46 12.68 -11.00
CA GLY A 416 -28.03 13.23 -9.70
C GLY A 416 -28.18 14.77 -9.80
N SER A 417 -28.82 15.45 -8.86
CA SER A 417 -29.42 16.80 -9.06
C SER A 417 -28.43 17.98 -9.25
N THR A 418 -27.12 17.72 -9.34
CA THR A 418 -26.10 18.75 -9.60
C THR A 418 -24.99 18.21 -10.51
N ALA A 419 -25.08 18.49 -11.81
CA ALA A 419 -23.99 18.22 -12.75
C ALA A 419 -22.87 19.27 -12.57
N PHE A 420 -21.77 18.88 -11.93
CA PHE A 420 -20.62 19.77 -11.75
C PHE A 420 -19.85 19.97 -13.05
N LYS A 421 -19.57 21.23 -13.40
CA LYS A 421 -18.70 21.60 -14.52
C LYS A 421 -17.27 21.10 -14.28
N VAL A 422 -16.80 21.18 -13.04
CA VAL A 422 -15.45 20.76 -12.63
C VAL A 422 -15.51 20.04 -11.28
N VAL A 423 -14.82 18.91 -11.18
CA VAL A 423 -14.53 18.22 -9.92
C VAL A 423 -13.03 18.36 -9.65
N LEU A 424 -12.66 18.87 -8.49
CA LEU A 424 -11.28 19.09 -8.06
C LEU A 424 -10.98 18.16 -6.88
N LEU A 425 -10.24 17.08 -7.12
CA LEU A 425 -9.78 16.15 -6.08
C LEU A 425 -8.41 16.57 -5.55
N LEU A 426 -8.34 16.95 -4.27
CA LEU A 426 -7.09 17.29 -3.57
C LEU A 426 -6.78 16.24 -2.50
N LYS A 427 -5.57 15.67 -2.56
CA LYS A 427 -5.03 14.77 -1.53
C LYS A 427 -4.45 15.62 -0.42
N CYS A 428 -5.10 15.58 0.73
CA CYS A 428 -4.74 16.40 1.89
C CYS A 428 -3.30 16.16 2.39
N ARG A 429 -2.82 14.91 2.30
CA ARG A 429 -1.45 14.54 2.65
C ARG A 429 -0.38 15.31 1.87
N ASP A 430 -0.69 15.66 0.63
CA ASP A 430 0.25 16.27 -0.31
C ASP A 430 0.03 17.79 -0.40
N ILE A 431 -0.68 18.39 0.58
CA ILE A 431 -0.91 19.84 0.65
C ILE A 431 0.15 20.48 1.55
N HIS A 432 0.92 21.40 0.98
CA HIS A 432 1.99 22.12 1.69
C HIS A 432 1.62 23.58 2.01
N SER A 433 0.73 24.19 1.24
CA SER A 433 0.46 25.63 1.30
C SER A 433 -1.03 25.97 1.40
N ASP A 434 -1.63 26.60 0.39
CA ASP A 434 -3.04 26.97 0.33
C ASP A 434 -3.82 26.15 -0.71
N VAL A 435 -5.14 26.40 -0.82
CA VAL A 435 -6.01 25.67 -1.75
C VAL A 435 -5.64 25.91 -3.22
N TRP A 436 -5.10 27.09 -3.55
CA TRP A 436 -4.78 27.45 -4.94
C TRP A 436 -3.48 26.79 -5.38
N GLU A 437 -2.45 26.82 -4.53
CA GLU A 437 -1.19 26.11 -4.74
C GLU A 437 -1.42 24.60 -4.78
N ALA A 438 -2.32 24.06 -3.94
CA ALA A 438 -2.71 22.65 -4.01
C ALA A 438 -3.39 22.28 -5.34
N ILE A 439 -4.21 23.17 -5.92
CA ILE A 439 -4.81 22.95 -7.25
C ILE A 439 -3.72 22.99 -8.33
N ASP A 440 -2.78 23.93 -8.25
CA ASP A 440 -1.65 24.05 -9.17
C ASP A 440 -0.80 22.77 -9.15
N ASP A 441 -0.31 22.39 -7.98
CA ASP A 441 0.63 21.27 -7.78
C ASP A 441 0.04 19.89 -8.14
N GLN A 442 -1.25 19.68 -7.85
CA GLN A 442 -1.86 18.36 -7.96
C GLN A 442 -2.67 18.15 -9.24
N LEU A 443 -3.22 19.22 -9.84
CA LEU A 443 -4.20 19.10 -10.93
C LEU A 443 -3.78 19.76 -12.25
N LEU A 444 -2.97 20.82 -12.22
CA LEU A 444 -2.60 21.56 -13.44
C LEU A 444 -1.29 21.01 -14.07
N PRO A 445 -1.09 21.19 -15.39
CA PRO A 445 0.19 20.89 -16.04
C PRO A 445 1.33 21.75 -15.47
N ARG A 446 2.53 21.18 -15.35
CA ARG A 446 3.70 21.87 -14.79
C ARG A 446 4.26 22.98 -15.68
N ASP A 447 3.91 22.96 -16.96
CA ASP A 447 4.34 23.85 -18.03
C ASP A 447 3.24 24.85 -18.45
N ILE A 448 2.20 25.01 -17.64
CA ILE A 448 1.11 25.96 -17.90
C ILE A 448 1.60 27.42 -17.79
N ASP A 449 1.16 28.26 -18.72
CA ASP A 449 1.40 29.70 -18.65
C ASP A 449 0.70 30.33 -17.43
N GLU A 450 1.41 31.25 -16.76
CA GLU A 450 0.91 31.90 -15.55
C GLU A 450 -0.38 32.69 -15.79
N GLU A 451 -0.53 33.37 -16.93
CA GLU A 451 -1.76 34.07 -17.29
C GLU A 451 -2.96 33.11 -17.39
N VAL A 452 -2.77 31.96 -18.06
CA VAL A 452 -3.80 30.93 -18.24
C VAL A 452 -4.18 30.33 -16.89
N LYS A 453 -3.19 30.09 -16.01
CA LYS A 453 -3.43 29.63 -14.63
C LYS A 453 -4.27 30.64 -13.83
N GLN A 454 -3.93 31.93 -13.88
CA GLN A 454 -4.69 32.95 -13.16
C GLN A 454 -6.12 33.09 -13.70
N GLN A 455 -6.31 32.99 -15.03
CA GLN A 455 -7.63 32.96 -15.65
C GLN A 455 -8.46 31.75 -15.19
N PHE A 456 -7.83 30.57 -15.01
CA PHE A 456 -8.49 29.40 -14.46
C PHE A 456 -8.90 29.58 -13.00
N PHE A 457 -8.06 30.17 -12.16
CA PHE A 457 -8.44 30.50 -10.77
C PHE A 457 -9.57 31.53 -10.71
N HIS A 458 -9.57 32.51 -11.61
CA HIS A 458 -10.69 33.44 -11.75
C HIS A 458 -11.98 32.71 -12.15
N PHE A 459 -11.90 31.80 -13.13
CA PHE A 459 -13.02 30.96 -13.54
C PHE A 459 -13.60 30.16 -12.36
N ILE A 460 -12.74 29.56 -11.52
CA ILE A 460 -13.16 28.84 -10.32
C ILE A 460 -13.92 29.76 -9.36
N ARG A 461 -13.39 30.96 -9.10
CA ARG A 461 -14.04 31.94 -8.21
C ARG A 461 -15.39 32.42 -8.76
N ALA A 462 -15.54 32.53 -10.07
CA ALA A 462 -16.77 32.95 -10.74
C ALA A 462 -17.83 31.83 -10.80
N ASN A 463 -17.43 30.56 -10.91
CA ASN A 463 -18.33 29.42 -11.15
C ASN A 463 -18.50 28.49 -9.93
N GLN A 464 -18.31 29.00 -8.71
CA GLN A 464 -18.29 28.21 -7.47
C GLN A 464 -19.44 27.20 -7.34
N SER A 465 -20.69 27.59 -7.64
CA SER A 465 -21.86 26.71 -7.51
C SER A 465 -21.85 25.49 -8.45
N SER A 466 -21.06 25.55 -9.52
CA SER A 466 -20.88 24.44 -10.48
C SER A 466 -19.58 23.67 -10.25
N ILE A 467 -18.88 23.92 -9.15
CA ILE A 467 -17.60 23.28 -8.81
C ILE A 467 -17.79 22.44 -7.56
N LEU A 468 -17.22 21.24 -7.62
CA LEU A 468 -17.11 20.33 -6.48
C LEU A 468 -15.64 20.18 -6.09
N LEU A 469 -15.33 20.48 -4.83
CA LEU A 469 -14.02 20.25 -4.24
C LEU A 469 -14.05 19.01 -3.35
N ILE A 470 -13.25 18.00 -3.69
CA ILE A 470 -13.10 16.78 -2.90
C ILE A 470 -11.78 16.85 -2.12
N LEU A 471 -11.86 16.84 -0.79
CA LEU A 471 -10.72 16.83 0.11
C LEU A 471 -10.52 15.41 0.65
N ASP A 472 -9.54 14.69 0.12
CA ASP A 472 -9.25 13.31 0.53
C ASP A 472 -8.26 13.27 1.69
N GLY A 473 -8.74 12.84 2.86
CA GLY A 473 -7.95 12.57 4.05
C GLY A 473 -7.65 13.82 4.89
N LEU A 474 -8.66 14.54 5.37
CA LEU A 474 -8.46 15.70 6.26
C LEU A 474 -7.60 15.38 7.50
N ASP A 475 -7.63 14.14 7.98
CA ASP A 475 -6.76 13.68 9.08
C ASP A 475 -5.27 13.61 8.71
N GLU A 476 -4.93 13.67 7.42
CA GLU A 476 -3.57 13.68 6.89
C GLU A 476 -3.06 15.11 6.60
N LEU A 477 -3.86 16.15 6.85
CA LEU A 477 -3.41 17.55 6.73
C LEU A 477 -2.38 17.91 7.81
N PRO A 478 -1.36 18.72 7.50
CA PRO A 478 -0.51 19.33 8.51
C PRO A 478 -1.34 20.19 9.49
N SER A 479 -1.07 20.08 10.79
CA SER A 479 -1.83 20.78 11.84
C SER A 479 -1.86 22.30 11.67
N SER A 480 -0.81 22.90 11.10
CA SER A 480 -0.74 24.34 10.79
C SER A 480 -1.73 24.80 9.71
N LYS A 481 -2.33 23.87 8.95
CA LYS A 481 -3.21 24.16 7.81
C LYS A 481 -4.68 23.81 8.06
N LEU A 482 -4.97 23.09 9.14
CA LEU A 482 -6.34 22.72 9.50
C LEU A 482 -7.28 23.92 9.64
N SER A 483 -6.78 25.06 10.15
CA SER A 483 -7.57 26.29 10.28
C SER A 483 -8.04 26.81 8.91
N MET A 484 -7.15 26.89 7.93
CA MET A 484 -7.47 27.36 6.58
C MET A 484 -8.50 26.47 5.89
N PHE A 485 -8.34 25.15 5.99
CA PHE A 485 -9.31 24.21 5.39
C PHE A 485 -10.62 24.13 6.19
N SER A 486 -10.59 24.45 7.49
CA SER A 486 -11.81 24.65 8.28
C SER A 486 -12.57 25.89 7.81
N GLU A 487 -11.89 27.00 7.52
CA GLU A 487 -12.51 28.20 6.96
C GLU A 487 -13.12 27.97 5.56
N LEU A 488 -12.50 27.11 4.76
CA LEU A 488 -13.03 26.66 3.48
C LEU A 488 -14.31 25.83 3.66
N ILE A 489 -14.31 24.88 4.60
CA ILE A 489 -15.49 24.07 4.95
C ILE A 489 -16.60 24.96 5.53
N GLU A 490 -16.28 25.91 6.41
CA GLU A 490 -17.23 26.90 6.94
C GLU A 490 -17.78 27.86 5.87
N GLY A 491 -17.14 27.94 4.70
CA GLY A 491 -17.55 28.82 3.61
C GLY A 491 -17.08 30.25 3.73
N ARG A 492 -16.07 30.54 4.57
CA ARG A 492 -15.38 31.84 4.56
C ARG A 492 -14.55 32.02 3.29
N VAL A 493 -14.01 30.91 2.78
CA VAL A 493 -13.34 30.82 1.48
C VAL A 493 -14.23 29.97 0.57
N LEU A 494 -14.47 30.42 -0.67
CA LEU A 494 -15.35 29.76 -1.64
C LEU A 494 -16.76 29.42 -1.07
N PRO A 495 -17.54 30.44 -0.64
CA PRO A 495 -18.83 30.26 0.05
C PRO A 495 -19.89 29.50 -0.75
N LYS A 496 -19.80 29.51 -2.08
CA LYS A 496 -20.79 28.86 -2.96
C LYS A 496 -20.32 27.53 -3.53
N CYS A 497 -19.08 27.11 -3.21
CA CYS A 497 -18.51 25.87 -3.71
C CYS A 497 -19.01 24.67 -2.92
N HIS A 498 -19.32 23.56 -3.60
CA HIS A 498 -19.69 22.31 -2.95
C HIS A 498 -18.43 21.58 -2.49
N ILE A 499 -18.45 21.02 -1.29
CA ILE A 499 -17.28 20.39 -0.69
C ILE A 499 -17.65 19.00 -0.17
N VAL A 500 -16.88 18.00 -0.56
CA VAL A 500 -16.92 16.66 0.01
C VAL A 500 -15.58 16.39 0.67
N ALA A 501 -15.57 16.14 1.97
CA ALA A 501 -14.36 15.85 2.70
C ALA A 501 -14.38 14.44 3.29
N THR A 502 -13.24 13.76 3.31
CA THR A 502 -13.09 12.47 3.98
C THR A 502 -12.17 12.59 5.19
N ALA A 503 -12.49 11.88 6.27
CA ALA A 503 -11.66 11.87 7.48
C ALA A 503 -11.82 10.58 8.29
N ARG A 504 -10.86 10.29 9.16
CA ARG A 504 -11.08 9.36 10.29
C ARG A 504 -12.07 9.94 11.31
N HIS A 505 -12.69 9.05 12.09
CA HIS A 505 -13.71 9.44 13.05
C HIS A 505 -13.19 10.43 14.12
N GLU A 506 -11.93 10.29 14.53
CA GLU A 506 -11.30 11.13 15.55
C GLU A 506 -11.10 12.55 15.06
N ALA A 507 -10.50 12.70 13.87
CA ALA A 507 -10.20 13.99 13.26
C ALA A 507 -11.46 14.70 12.73
N GLY A 508 -12.43 13.93 12.21
CA GLY A 508 -13.70 14.47 11.70
C GLY A 508 -14.51 15.23 12.76
N LYS A 509 -14.27 14.97 14.06
CA LYS A 509 -14.95 15.67 15.18
C LYS A 509 -14.76 17.19 15.15
N GLU A 510 -13.60 17.67 14.71
CA GLU A 510 -13.27 19.09 14.72
C GLU A 510 -14.09 19.86 13.69
N VAL A 511 -14.25 19.29 12.49
CA VAL A 511 -14.94 19.91 11.35
C VAL A 511 -16.42 19.54 11.24
N ARG A 512 -16.88 18.48 11.94
CA ARG A 512 -18.29 18.00 11.90
C ARG A 512 -19.32 19.08 12.20
N LYS A 513 -18.99 20.06 13.04
CA LYS A 513 -19.92 21.15 13.40
C LYS A 513 -20.26 22.04 12.21
N CYS A 514 -19.31 22.17 11.29
CA CYS A 514 -19.32 23.07 10.14
C CYS A 514 -19.83 22.37 8.87
N CYS A 515 -20.08 21.06 8.91
CA CYS A 515 -20.63 20.31 7.79
C CYS A 515 -22.17 20.21 7.86
N ASP A 516 -22.80 20.24 6.70
CA ASP A 516 -24.26 20.12 6.57
C ASP A 516 -24.70 18.66 6.72
N VAL A 517 -23.94 17.73 6.14
CA VAL A 517 -24.25 16.30 6.11
C VAL A 517 -23.05 15.47 6.57
N LEU A 518 -23.33 14.44 7.36
CA LEU A 518 -22.36 13.43 7.78
C LEU A 518 -22.75 12.05 7.23
N LEU A 519 -21.85 11.42 6.50
CA LEU A 519 -21.98 10.07 5.95
C LEU A 519 -20.90 9.16 6.54
N GLN A 520 -21.15 7.85 6.60
CA GLN A 520 -20.15 6.86 6.99
C GLN A 520 -19.95 5.85 5.87
N ILE A 521 -18.69 5.54 5.58
CA ILE A 521 -18.38 4.45 4.66
C ILE A 521 -18.45 3.11 5.39
N GLU A 522 -19.22 2.16 4.84
CA GLU A 522 -19.41 0.82 5.43
C GLU A 522 -18.36 -0.18 4.91
N GLY A 523 -17.55 0.21 3.92
CA GLY A 523 -16.53 -0.64 3.32
C GLY A 523 -17.15 -1.75 2.47
N PHE A 524 -16.42 -2.87 2.32
CA PHE A 524 -16.93 -4.04 1.61
C PHE A 524 -17.85 -4.88 2.52
N THR A 525 -19.01 -5.29 2.00
CA THR A 525 -19.82 -6.35 2.61
C THR A 525 -19.18 -7.72 2.34
N GLU A 526 -19.55 -8.76 3.09
CA GLU A 526 -19.06 -10.12 2.80
C GLU A 526 -19.34 -10.57 1.37
N GLU A 527 -20.49 -10.19 0.79
CA GLU A 527 -20.82 -10.49 -0.60
C GLU A 527 -19.90 -9.77 -1.58
N HIS A 528 -19.56 -8.51 -1.30
CA HIS A 528 -18.59 -7.77 -2.11
C HIS A 528 -17.19 -8.30 -1.95
N VAL A 529 -16.77 -8.69 -0.74
CA VAL A 529 -15.48 -9.35 -0.52
C VAL A 529 -15.43 -10.62 -1.35
N LYS A 530 -16.46 -11.47 -1.30
CA LYS A 530 -16.52 -12.71 -2.11
C LYS A 530 -16.46 -12.40 -3.60
N GLY A 531 -17.30 -11.49 -4.10
CA GLY A 531 -17.31 -11.13 -5.52
C GLY A 531 -16.00 -10.47 -5.98
N PHE A 532 -15.37 -9.68 -5.12
CA PHE A 532 -14.08 -9.06 -5.38
C PHE A 532 -12.96 -10.11 -5.40
N VAL A 533 -12.92 -11.01 -4.41
CA VAL A 533 -11.99 -12.14 -4.40
C VAL A 533 -12.17 -12.94 -5.68
N THR A 534 -13.34 -13.50 -5.96
CA THR A 534 -13.61 -14.32 -7.16
C THR A 534 -13.29 -13.65 -8.49
N LYS A 535 -13.39 -12.31 -8.58
CA LYS A 535 -13.11 -11.58 -9.82
C LYS A 535 -11.62 -11.36 -10.07
N TYR A 536 -10.81 -11.33 -9.01
CA TYR A 536 -9.44 -10.85 -9.05
C TYR A 536 -8.40 -11.85 -8.52
N PHE A 537 -8.85 -12.89 -7.82
CA PHE A 537 -8.07 -13.94 -7.17
C PHE A 537 -8.83 -15.26 -7.32
#